data_AF-A0A7Y5DZ38-F1
#
_entry.id   AF-A0A7Y5DZ38-F1
#
_cell.length_a   1.000
_cell.length_b   1.000
_cell.length_c   1.000
_cell.angle_alpha   90.00
_cell.angle_beta   90.00
_cell.angle_gamma   90.00
#
_symmetry.space_group_name_H-M   'P 1'
#
loop_
_entity.id
_entity.type
_entity.pdbx_description
1 polymer ?
#
loop_
_entity_poly.entity_id
_entity_poly.type
_entity_poly.pdbx_seq_one_letter_code
_entity_poly.pdbx_strand_id
1 'polypeptide(L)'
;MRWLTLLVLLATTAVACTDTTATESVGYSPVTGIIVRSESAVGDLGCGPAAGQVFKYVAVLRGPSDLGYDAGADAGLATPDLVLGIGVYDCFSDGLFHELAVDASYGIELFGFSKAVWDQNGGAIGTLAGALPASAAEASTKFLELKPISKTSCSAVQRTGIQTVASCPAPQHVTQ
;
A
#
# COMPACT_ATOMS: atom_id res chain seq x y z
N MET A 1 -5.16 -1.06 -71.22
CA MET A 1 -4.78 0.18 -70.48
C MET A 1 -3.76 -0.24 -69.42
N ARG A 2 -2.46 -0.31 -69.73
CA ARG A 2 -1.43 0.74 -69.48
C ARG A 2 -1.45 1.21 -68.01
N TRP A 3 -0.61 0.61 -67.17
CA TRP A 3 0.69 1.14 -66.67
C TRP A 3 0.52 2.23 -65.62
N LEU A 4 0.98 1.97 -64.38
CA LEU A 4 1.82 2.89 -63.61
C LEU A 4 2.39 2.20 -62.36
N THR A 5 3.59 1.69 -62.55
CA THR A 5 4.52 1.20 -61.54
C THR A 5 4.96 2.39 -60.66
N LEU A 6 4.53 2.42 -59.41
CA LEU A 6 4.94 3.45 -58.45
C LEU A 6 6.23 3.00 -57.75
N LEU A 7 7.36 3.53 -58.23
CA LEU A 7 8.69 3.30 -57.66
C LEU A 7 8.85 4.23 -56.44
N VAL A 8 8.73 3.68 -55.23
CA VAL A 8 8.99 4.44 -53.99
C VAL A 8 10.50 4.40 -53.72
N LEU A 9 11.19 5.50 -54.01
CA LEU A 9 12.56 5.74 -53.57
C LEU A 9 12.59 5.86 -52.04
N LEU A 10 13.05 4.82 -51.35
CA LEU A 10 13.50 4.92 -49.96
C LEU A 10 14.85 5.66 -49.94
N ALA A 11 14.81 6.96 -49.64
CA ALA A 11 15.99 7.73 -49.30
C ALA A 11 16.40 7.44 -47.85
N THR A 12 17.39 6.58 -47.67
CA THR A 12 18.04 6.31 -46.38
C THR A 12 18.94 7.48 -45.98
N THR A 13 18.35 8.49 -45.33
CA THR A 13 19.13 9.51 -44.62
C THR A 13 19.72 8.89 -43.36
N ALA A 14 21.02 8.60 -43.38
CA ALA A 14 21.79 8.23 -42.21
C ALA A 14 21.88 9.44 -41.27
N VAL A 15 20.94 9.54 -40.34
CA VAL A 15 21.05 10.44 -39.19
C VAL A 15 22.07 9.79 -38.27
N ALA A 16 23.30 10.33 -38.26
CA ALA A 16 24.28 9.99 -37.26
C ALA A 16 23.72 10.42 -35.90
N CYS A 17 23.26 9.46 -35.10
CA CYS A 17 23.02 9.67 -33.68
C CYS A 17 24.35 10.11 -33.08
N THR A 18 24.50 11.39 -32.79
CA THR A 18 25.47 11.85 -31.80
C THR A 18 25.08 11.18 -30.49
N ASP A 19 25.75 10.07 -30.17
CA ASP A 19 25.70 9.40 -28.88
C ASP A 19 26.11 10.42 -27.83
N THR A 20 25.09 11.07 -27.27
CA THR A 20 25.25 11.80 -26.03
C THR A 20 25.42 10.69 -25.00
N THR A 21 26.64 10.48 -24.53
CA THR A 21 26.92 9.65 -23.37
C THR A 21 26.26 10.36 -22.18
N ALA A 22 24.94 10.23 -22.06
CA ALA A 22 24.24 10.47 -20.83
C ALA A 22 24.85 9.45 -19.88
N THR A 23 25.69 9.94 -18.97
CA THR A 23 26.01 9.21 -17.76
C THR A 23 24.68 9.08 -17.03
N GLU A 24 23.87 8.09 -17.43
CA GLU A 24 22.84 7.54 -16.58
C GLU A 24 23.62 7.00 -15.39
N SER A 25 23.77 7.86 -14.38
CA SER A 25 23.83 7.41 -13.02
C SER A 25 22.65 6.45 -12.90
N VAL A 26 22.92 5.15 -13.05
CA VAL A 26 22.04 4.07 -12.61
C VAL A 26 22.06 4.15 -11.10
N GLY A 27 21.55 5.26 -10.58
CA GLY A 27 21.35 5.53 -9.19
C GLY A 27 20.19 4.64 -8.84
N TYR A 28 20.51 3.39 -8.52
CA TYR A 28 19.59 2.51 -7.83
C TYR A 28 19.17 3.27 -6.58
N SER A 29 18.01 3.93 -6.66
CA SER A 29 17.40 4.51 -5.47
C SER A 29 17.21 3.31 -4.53
N PRO A 30 17.85 3.30 -3.36
CA PRO A 30 17.78 2.17 -2.47
C PRO A 30 16.31 1.82 -2.25
N VAL A 31 15.96 0.54 -2.38
CA VAL A 31 14.59 0.06 -2.15
C VAL A 31 14.27 0.31 -0.68
N THR A 32 13.53 1.37 -0.40
CA THR A 32 12.97 1.66 0.92
C THR A 32 11.54 1.15 0.92
N GLY A 33 11.18 0.41 1.95
CA GLY A 33 9.83 -0.12 2.06
C GLY A 33 9.58 -0.92 3.31
N ILE A 34 8.31 -0.99 3.67
CA ILE A 34 7.81 -1.77 4.79
C ILE A 34 7.04 -2.97 4.23
N ILE A 35 7.46 -4.17 4.64
CA ILE A 35 6.70 -5.40 4.42
C ILE A 35 5.76 -5.62 5.61
N VAL A 36 4.49 -5.85 5.31
CA VAL A 36 3.50 -6.35 6.27
C VAL A 36 3.33 -7.84 6.04
N ARG A 37 3.74 -8.65 7.01
CA ARG A 37 3.60 -10.11 6.90
C ARG A 37 2.14 -10.50 7.02
N SER A 38 1.66 -11.32 6.08
CA SER A 38 0.28 -11.82 6.04
C SER A 38 -0.11 -12.54 7.34
N GLU A 39 0.83 -13.27 7.95
CA GLU A 39 0.66 -13.92 9.27
C GLU A 39 0.23 -12.95 10.39
N SER A 40 0.59 -11.67 10.30
CA SER A 40 0.19 -10.64 11.27
C SER A 40 -1.25 -10.18 11.08
N ALA A 41 -1.77 -10.21 9.85
CA ALA A 41 -3.17 -9.89 9.56
C ALA A 41 -4.10 -11.07 9.87
N VAL A 42 -3.61 -12.29 9.67
CA VAL A 42 -4.38 -13.52 9.82
C VAL A 42 -4.39 -14.03 11.26
N GLY A 43 -3.23 -14.06 11.93
CA GLY A 43 -3.09 -14.61 13.28
C GLY A 43 -3.59 -16.05 13.39
N ASP A 44 -4.39 -16.32 14.41
CA ASP A 44 -4.99 -17.62 14.71
C ASP A 44 -6.32 -17.88 13.97
N LEU A 45 -6.87 -16.89 13.27
CA LEU A 45 -8.13 -17.01 12.53
C LEU A 45 -8.01 -17.89 11.28
N GLY A 46 -6.79 -18.07 10.76
CA GLY A 46 -6.53 -18.79 9.52
C GLY A 46 -6.91 -18.00 8.25
N CYS A 47 -6.37 -18.45 7.12
CA CYS A 47 -6.53 -17.81 5.82
C CYS A 47 -7.39 -18.68 4.90
N GLY A 48 -8.51 -18.15 4.41
CA GLY A 48 -9.39 -18.87 3.51
C GLY A 48 -10.81 -18.32 3.41
N PRO A 49 -11.67 -18.98 2.61
CA PRO A 49 -13.05 -18.55 2.39
C PRO A 49 -14.04 -19.05 3.46
N ALA A 50 -13.61 -19.88 4.41
CA ALA A 50 -14.52 -20.44 5.42
C ALA A 50 -14.96 -19.37 6.43
N ALA A 51 -16.09 -19.61 7.10
CA ALA A 51 -16.56 -18.73 8.17
C ALA A 51 -15.51 -18.67 9.30
N GLY A 52 -15.26 -17.46 9.81
CA GLY A 52 -14.25 -17.20 10.85
C GLY A 52 -12.82 -17.04 10.34
N GLN A 53 -12.55 -17.27 9.04
CA GLN A 53 -11.23 -17.08 8.45
C GLN A 53 -11.09 -15.71 7.77
N VAL A 54 -9.87 -15.19 7.74
CA VAL A 54 -9.52 -14.00 6.95
C VAL A 54 -9.44 -14.41 5.48
N PHE A 55 -10.22 -13.75 4.63
CA PHE A 55 -10.20 -13.95 3.18
C PHE A 55 -9.27 -12.93 2.50
N LYS A 56 -9.39 -11.66 2.88
CA LYS A 56 -8.57 -10.53 2.45
C LYS A 56 -8.32 -9.60 3.62
N TYR A 57 -7.24 -8.83 3.59
CA TYR A 57 -6.99 -7.80 4.57
C TYR A 57 -6.63 -6.47 3.92
N VAL A 58 -6.93 -5.39 4.63
CA VAL A 58 -6.55 -4.04 4.27
C VAL A 58 -5.44 -3.60 5.20
N ALA A 59 -4.37 -3.01 4.66
CA ALA A 59 -3.33 -2.35 5.43
C ALA A 59 -3.38 -0.84 5.17
N VAL A 60 -3.51 -0.05 6.24
CA VAL A 60 -3.53 1.42 6.21
C VAL A 60 -2.20 1.91 6.76
N LEU A 61 -1.34 2.46 5.90
CA LEU A 61 -0.06 3.06 6.28
C LEU A 61 -0.28 4.52 6.72
N ARG A 62 0.12 4.80 7.95
CA ARG A 62 0.11 6.14 8.55
C ARG A 62 1.51 6.72 8.52
N GLY A 63 1.56 8.02 8.22
CA GLY A 63 2.80 8.76 8.21
C GLY A 63 3.48 8.82 9.58
N PRO A 64 4.74 9.21 9.60
CA PRO A 64 5.49 9.39 10.83
C PRO A 64 5.00 10.60 11.64
N SER A 65 4.90 10.43 12.96
CA SER A 65 4.49 11.49 13.90
C SER A 65 5.52 12.60 14.04
N ASP A 66 6.79 12.34 13.68
CA ASP A 66 7.93 13.25 13.80
C ASP A 66 8.14 14.17 12.58
N LEU A 67 7.44 13.95 11.46
CA LEU A 67 7.52 14.83 10.29
C LEU A 67 6.72 16.14 10.43
N GLY A 68 6.27 16.50 11.64
CA GLY A 68 5.61 17.79 11.88
C GLY A 68 4.27 17.93 11.14
N TYR A 69 3.59 16.82 10.83
CA TYR A 69 2.18 16.86 10.46
C TYR A 69 1.37 17.18 11.71
N ASP A 70 1.31 18.47 12.04
CA ASP A 70 0.47 19.05 13.08
C ASP A 70 -1.00 18.81 12.73
N ALA A 71 -1.52 17.63 13.08
CA ALA A 71 -2.95 17.48 13.32
C ALA A 71 -3.27 18.38 14.52
N GLY A 72 -4.15 19.37 14.32
CA GLY A 72 -4.42 20.46 15.25
C GLY A 72 -4.35 20.05 16.73
N ALA A 73 -3.47 20.72 17.47
CA ALA A 73 -3.10 20.43 18.86
C ALA A 73 -4.24 20.54 19.90
N ASP A 74 -5.46 20.87 19.48
CA ASP A 74 -6.60 21.11 20.38
C ASP A 74 -7.42 19.84 20.72
N ALA A 75 -7.06 18.67 20.21
CA ALA A 75 -7.80 17.42 20.45
C ALA A 75 -7.13 16.40 21.39
N GLY A 76 -5.92 16.64 21.89
CA GLY A 76 -5.27 15.74 22.86
C GLY A 76 -4.97 14.33 22.34
N LEU A 77 -4.95 14.11 21.02
CA LEU A 77 -4.60 12.85 20.37
C LEU A 77 -3.29 13.03 19.57
N ALA A 78 -2.17 12.64 20.17
CA ALA A 78 -0.86 12.62 19.52
C ALA A 78 -0.74 11.43 18.54
N THR A 79 -1.53 11.41 17.47
CA THR A 79 -1.49 10.34 16.47
C THR A 79 -1.26 10.90 15.06
N PRO A 80 -0.38 10.28 14.26
CA PRO A 80 -0.19 10.68 12.87
C PRO A 80 -1.48 10.43 12.06
N ASP A 81 -2.10 11.53 11.61
CA ASP A 81 -3.41 11.53 10.94
C ASP A 81 -3.31 11.55 9.41
N LEU A 82 -2.09 11.51 8.86
CA LEU A 82 -1.89 11.37 7.42
C LEU A 82 -1.86 9.90 7.01
N VAL A 83 -2.80 9.50 6.15
CA VAL A 83 -2.69 8.24 5.41
C VAL A 83 -1.74 8.45 4.25
N LEU A 84 -0.64 7.70 4.25
CA LEU A 84 0.31 7.69 3.13
C LEU A 84 -0.06 6.64 2.08
N GLY A 85 -0.74 5.58 2.49
CA GLY A 85 -1.11 4.49 1.59
C GLY A 85 -2.17 3.58 2.17
N ILE A 86 -2.98 3.00 1.32
CA ILE A 86 -3.90 1.90 1.66
C ILE A 86 -3.68 0.79 0.65
N GLY A 87 -3.45 -0.42 1.13
CA GLY A 87 -3.30 -1.61 0.30
C GLY A 87 -4.34 -2.66 0.65
N VAL A 88 -4.84 -3.36 -0.36
CA VAL A 88 -5.73 -4.52 -0.23
C VAL A 88 -4.94 -5.75 -0.66
N TYR A 89 -4.88 -6.76 0.21
CA TYR A 89 -4.07 -7.95 -0.01
C TYR A 89 -4.88 -9.22 0.26
N ASP A 90 -4.52 -10.29 -0.43
CA ASP A 90 -5.03 -11.63 -0.11
C ASP A 90 -4.44 -12.14 1.20
N CYS A 91 -5.18 -12.99 1.93
CA CYS A 91 -4.76 -13.46 3.25
C CYS A 91 -3.43 -14.25 3.28
N PHE A 92 -2.91 -14.69 2.13
CA PHE A 92 -1.62 -15.37 2.00
C PHE A 92 -0.53 -14.50 1.38
N SER A 93 -0.86 -13.29 0.92
CA SER A 93 0.10 -12.37 0.31
C SER A 93 0.58 -11.37 1.35
N ASP A 94 1.88 -11.19 1.44
CA ASP A 94 2.45 -10.08 2.20
C ASP A 94 2.10 -8.75 1.53
N GLY A 95 1.90 -7.73 2.36
CA GLY A 95 1.69 -6.36 1.93
C GLY A 95 3.02 -5.63 1.79
N LEU A 96 3.10 -4.70 0.85
CA LEU A 96 4.31 -3.93 0.62
C LEU A 96 3.97 -2.45 0.42
N PHE A 97 4.61 -1.61 1.22
CA PHE A 97 4.67 -0.17 0.99
C PHE A 97 6.10 0.18 0.58
N HIS A 98 6.29 0.88 -0.53
CA HIS A 98 7.61 1.27 -1.05
C HIS A 98 7.74 2.79 -1.12
N GLU A 99 8.95 3.29 -1.39
CA GLU A 99 9.24 4.72 -1.57
C GLU A 99 8.91 5.58 -0.33
N LEU A 100 9.13 5.01 0.84
CA LEU A 100 8.89 5.69 2.11
C LEU A 100 10.10 6.53 2.54
N ALA A 101 9.83 7.62 3.24
CA ALA A 101 10.86 8.42 3.89
C ALA A 101 11.65 7.54 4.89
N VAL A 102 12.97 7.69 4.85
CA VAL A 102 13.91 6.93 5.67
C VAL A 102 14.08 7.57 7.04
N ASP A 103 14.53 6.76 8.00
CA ASP A 103 14.81 7.16 9.39
C ASP A 103 13.58 7.74 10.11
N ALA A 104 12.39 7.26 9.73
CA ALA A 104 11.10 7.67 10.25
C ALA A 104 10.30 6.45 10.77
N SER A 105 9.39 6.69 11.73
CA SER A 105 8.56 5.65 12.35
C SER A 105 7.14 5.67 11.78
N TYR A 106 6.68 4.54 11.25
CA TYR A 106 5.36 4.41 10.62
C TYR A 106 4.42 3.60 11.49
N GLY A 107 3.15 4.00 11.50
CA GLY A 107 2.05 3.22 12.04
C GLY A 107 1.31 2.49 10.93
N ILE A 108 0.88 1.25 11.16
CA ILE A 108 0.10 0.49 10.18
C ILE A 108 -1.10 -0.10 10.89
N GLU A 109 -2.30 0.05 10.34
CA GLU A 109 -3.49 -0.66 10.83
C GLU A 109 -3.90 -1.73 9.83
N LEU A 110 -4.15 -2.94 10.33
CA LEU A 110 -4.61 -4.07 9.54
C LEU A 110 -6.06 -4.39 9.88
N PHE A 111 -6.88 -4.56 8.86
CA PHE A 111 -8.28 -4.95 8.97
C PHE A 111 -8.50 -6.24 8.17
N GLY A 112 -8.77 -7.35 8.86
CA GLY A 112 -9.07 -8.63 8.22
C GLY A 112 -10.56 -8.78 7.95
N PHE A 113 -10.91 -9.21 6.75
CA PHE A 113 -12.30 -9.40 6.31
C PHE A 113 -12.56 -10.86 5.99
N SER A 114 -13.70 -11.38 6.45
CA SER A 114 -14.19 -12.69 6.01
C SER A 114 -14.72 -12.61 4.57
N LYS A 115 -14.85 -13.76 3.91
CA LYS A 115 -15.42 -13.81 2.55
C LYS A 115 -16.83 -13.21 2.47
N ALA A 116 -17.69 -13.48 3.46
CA ALA A 116 -19.07 -12.96 3.47
C ALA A 116 -19.09 -11.43 3.55
N VAL A 117 -18.27 -10.84 4.42
CA VAL A 117 -18.15 -9.38 4.55
C VAL A 117 -17.53 -8.78 3.28
N TRP A 118 -16.53 -9.44 2.71
CA TRP A 118 -15.89 -9.01 1.47
C TRP A 118 -16.85 -9.02 0.28
N ASP A 119 -17.62 -10.09 0.08
CA ASP A 119 -18.57 -10.19 -1.02
C ASP A 119 -19.64 -9.08 -0.95
N GLN A 120 -20.00 -8.64 0.26
CA GLN A 120 -20.95 -7.54 0.49
C GLN A 120 -20.32 -6.15 0.30
N ASN A 121 -19.07 -5.96 0.74
CA ASN A 121 -18.47 -4.63 0.88
C ASN A 121 -17.25 -4.38 -0.03
N GLY A 122 -16.82 -5.36 -0.83
CA GLY A 122 -15.56 -5.31 -1.57
C GLY A 122 -15.42 -4.09 -2.49
N GLY A 123 -16.52 -3.64 -3.10
CA GLY A 123 -16.55 -2.40 -3.89
C GLY A 123 -16.30 -1.14 -3.05
N ALA A 124 -16.91 -1.05 -1.86
CA ALA A 124 -16.67 0.04 -0.92
C ALA A 124 -15.24 0.01 -0.37
N ILE A 125 -14.73 -1.18 -0.02
CA ILE A 125 -13.34 -1.37 0.43
C ILE A 125 -12.36 -0.89 -0.65
N GLY A 126 -12.55 -1.32 -1.91
CA GLY A 126 -11.70 -0.89 -3.01
C GLY A 126 -11.76 0.63 -3.26
N THR A 127 -12.95 1.23 -3.13
CA THR A 127 -13.13 2.68 -3.26
C THR A 127 -12.39 3.44 -2.15
N LEU A 128 -12.50 2.97 -0.89
CA LEU A 128 -11.77 3.56 0.24
C LEU A 128 -10.26 3.41 0.07
N ALA A 129 -9.79 2.25 -0.38
CA ALA A 129 -8.37 2.01 -0.61
C ALA A 129 -7.78 2.88 -1.75
N GLY A 130 -8.60 3.19 -2.77
CA GLY A 130 -8.21 4.10 -3.86
C GLY A 130 -8.33 5.59 -3.52
N ALA A 131 -9.00 5.95 -2.42
CA ALA A 131 -9.20 7.33 -2.02
C ALA A 131 -8.02 7.82 -1.17
N LEU A 132 -6.94 8.26 -1.83
CA LEU A 132 -5.82 8.95 -1.20
C LEU A 132 -5.69 10.40 -1.72
N PRO A 133 -5.30 11.37 -0.88
CA PRO A 133 -5.21 11.28 0.59
C PRO A 133 -6.58 11.56 1.25
N ALA A 134 -7.04 10.66 2.12
CA ALA A 134 -8.11 10.92 3.10
C ALA A 134 -7.48 11.10 4.50
N SER A 135 -8.17 11.78 5.42
CA SER A 135 -7.72 11.80 6.82
C SER A 135 -7.73 10.38 7.38
N ALA A 136 -6.70 10.03 8.14
CA ALA A 136 -6.49 8.67 8.59
C ALA A 136 -7.50 8.25 9.67
N ALA A 137 -8.00 9.19 10.46
CA ALA A 137 -9.12 8.98 11.35
C ALA A 137 -10.37 8.50 10.58
N GLU A 138 -10.67 9.10 9.42
CA GLU A 138 -11.84 8.71 8.62
C GLU A 138 -11.65 7.33 7.97
N ALA A 139 -10.48 7.06 7.39
CA ALA A 139 -10.24 5.78 6.72
C ALA A 139 -10.45 4.60 7.68
N SER A 140 -9.85 4.67 8.87
CA SER A 140 -9.97 3.59 9.86
C SER A 140 -11.36 3.49 10.47
N THR A 141 -12.05 4.61 10.68
CA THR A 141 -13.46 4.59 11.11
C THR A 141 -14.34 3.93 10.06
N LYS A 142 -14.18 4.31 8.79
CA LYS A 142 -14.93 3.71 7.66
C LYS A 142 -14.63 2.22 7.54
N PHE A 143 -13.38 1.78 7.67
CA PHE A 143 -13.07 0.34 7.65
C PHE A 143 -13.67 -0.42 8.83
N LEU A 144 -13.76 0.18 10.03
CA LEU A 144 -14.46 -0.42 11.17
C LEU A 144 -15.97 -0.56 10.94
N GLU A 145 -16.60 0.43 10.29
CA GLU A 145 -18.03 0.39 9.93
C GLU A 145 -18.35 -0.77 8.96
N LEU A 146 -17.37 -1.20 8.16
CA LEU A 146 -17.47 -2.36 7.27
C LEU A 146 -17.36 -3.70 8.00
N LYS A 147 -17.30 -3.70 9.34
CA LYS A 147 -17.34 -4.89 10.20
C LYS A 147 -16.26 -5.94 9.87
N PRO A 148 -14.98 -5.58 9.96
CA PRO A 148 -13.89 -6.55 9.83
C PRO A 148 -14.02 -7.62 10.93
N ILE A 149 -13.46 -8.81 10.69
CA ILE A 149 -13.42 -9.89 11.69
C ILE A 149 -12.21 -9.76 12.62
N SER A 150 -11.17 -9.04 12.18
CA SER A 150 -9.98 -8.78 12.99
C SER A 150 -9.45 -7.37 12.76
N LYS A 151 -8.80 -6.84 13.80
CA LYS A 151 -8.02 -5.61 13.74
C LYS A 151 -6.69 -5.80 14.47
N THR A 152 -5.61 -5.29 13.89
CA THR A 152 -4.34 -5.13 14.60
C THR A 152 -3.63 -3.84 14.20
N SER A 153 -2.72 -3.38 15.06
CA SER A 153 -1.93 -2.17 14.83
C SER A 153 -0.45 -2.54 14.91
N CYS A 154 0.30 -2.24 13.86
CA CYS A 154 1.71 -2.51 13.74
C CYS A 154 2.52 -1.22 13.75
N SER A 155 3.82 -1.34 14.03
CA SER A 155 4.80 -0.29 13.86
C SER A 155 5.99 -0.75 13.04
N ALA A 156 6.61 0.17 12.32
CA ALA A 156 7.84 -0.10 11.57
C ALA A 156 8.73 1.14 11.58
N VAL A 157 10.04 0.94 11.65
CA VAL A 157 11.02 2.03 11.51
C VAL A 157 11.73 1.83 10.17
N GLN A 158 11.52 2.75 9.24
CA GLN A 158 12.16 2.68 7.94
C GLN A 158 13.63 3.12 8.08
N ARG A 159 14.56 2.35 7.51
CA ARG A 159 15.99 2.69 7.50
C ARG A 159 16.46 2.86 6.06
N THR A 160 17.46 3.70 5.87
CA THR A 160 18.08 3.90 4.55
C THR A 160 18.69 2.60 4.03
N GLY A 161 18.34 2.20 2.81
CA GLY A 161 18.92 1.02 2.15
C GLY A 161 18.40 -0.33 2.62
N ILE A 162 17.35 -0.37 3.45
CA ILE A 162 16.84 -1.62 4.03
C ILE A 162 15.32 -1.68 3.90
N GLN A 163 14.81 -2.85 3.54
CA GLN A 163 13.39 -3.17 3.63
C GLN A 163 13.07 -3.66 5.05
N THR A 164 12.17 -2.96 5.75
CA THR A 164 11.83 -3.28 7.15
C THR A 164 10.58 -4.16 7.19
N VAL A 165 10.54 -5.13 8.08
CA VAL A 165 9.32 -5.89 8.38
C VAL A 165 8.56 -5.20 9.51
N ALA A 166 7.26 -4.98 9.34
CA ALA A 166 6.42 -4.40 10.39
C ALA A 166 6.31 -5.33 11.60
N SER A 167 6.40 -4.74 12.80
CA SER A 167 6.19 -5.44 14.07
C SER A 167 4.73 -5.29 14.49
N CYS A 168 4.01 -6.41 14.55
CA CYS A 168 2.59 -6.45 14.86
C CYS A 168 2.34 -7.36 16.09
N PRO A 169 1.47 -6.96 17.04
CA PRO A 169 0.91 -7.90 18.00
C PRO A 169 -0.10 -8.84 17.31
N ALA A 170 -0.46 -9.92 18.00
CA ALA A 170 -1.49 -10.84 17.53
C ALA A 170 -2.82 -10.10 17.27
N PRO A 171 -3.51 -10.40 16.15
CA PRO A 171 -4.73 -9.70 15.81
C PRO A 171 -5.83 -9.94 16.84
N GLN A 172 -6.57 -8.89 17.15
CA GLN A 172 -7.70 -8.96 18.06
C GLN A 172 -8.96 -9.27 17.25
N HIS A 173 -9.72 -10.27 17.69
CA HIS A 173 -11.02 -10.57 17.11
C HIS A 173 -11.97 -9.40 17.40
N VAL A 174 -12.62 -8.88 16.37
CA VAL A 174 -13.62 -7.82 16.53
C VAL A 174 -14.96 -8.49 16.82
N THR A 175 -15.34 -8.56 18.10
CA THR A 175 -16.71 -8.94 18.49
C THR A 175 -17.68 -7.91 17.92
N GLN A 176 -18.54 -8.37 16.99
CA GLN A 176 -19.59 -7.57 16.36
C GLN A 176 -20.84 -7.48 17.23
#